data_AF-A0A8J6M977-F1
#
_entry.id   AF-A0A8J6M977-F1
#
_cell.length_a   1.000
_cell.length_b   1.000
_cell.length_c   1.000
_cell.angle_alpha   90.00
_cell.angle_beta   90.00
_cell.angle_gamma   90.00
#
_symmetry.space_group_name_H-M   'P 1'
#
loop_
_entity.id
_entity.type
_entity.pdbx_description
1 polymer ?
#
loop_
_entity_poly.entity_id
_entity_poly.type
_entity_poly.pdbx_seq_one_letter_code
_entity_poly.pdbx_strand_id
1 'polypeptide(L)'
;TQWYWKTDLHNLLHFLSLRADAHAQYEIRAYAEAMLETVRAWVPLSFEAFTDYRQGAVTLSAQMLGLVRRMLAGEAVEQASSGLSKREWRELMETLGRAG
;
A
#
# COMPACT_ATOMS: atom_id res chain seq x y z
N THR A 1 8.18 29.53 -3.62
CA THR A 1 8.14 29.79 -2.16
C THR A 1 9.19 28.91 -1.48
N GLN A 2 9.62 29.26 -0.27
CA GLN A 2 10.54 28.46 0.55
C GLN A 2 9.94 28.32 1.94
N TRP A 3 10.10 27.15 2.57
CA TRP A 3 9.64 26.92 3.94
C TRP A 3 10.60 25.99 4.69
N TYR A 4 10.61 26.11 6.01
CA TYR A 4 11.27 25.19 6.90
C TYR A 4 10.25 24.19 7.45
N TRP A 5 10.59 22.91 7.42
CA TRP A 5 9.75 21.85 7.95
C TRP A 5 10.54 20.97 8.91
N LYS A 6 9.97 20.70 10.08
CA LYS A 6 10.51 19.80 11.09
C LYS A 6 9.43 18.80 11.47
N THR A 7 9.78 17.53 11.47
CA THR A 7 8.92 16.43 11.90
C THR A 7 9.79 15.29 12.43
N ASP A 8 9.22 14.38 13.21
CA ASP A 8 9.88 13.14 13.58
C ASP A 8 9.83 12.10 12.45
N LEU A 9 10.61 11.03 12.59
CA LEU A 9 10.74 10.00 11.57
C LEU A 9 9.42 9.26 11.30
N HIS A 10 8.61 8.99 12.33
CA HIS A 10 7.35 8.25 12.17
C HIS A 10 6.36 9.03 11.30
N ASN A 11 6.20 10.32 11.61
CA ASN A 11 5.32 11.22 10.85
C ASN A 11 5.86 11.50 9.45
N LEU A 12 7.19 11.59 9.26
CA LEU A 12 7.80 11.68 7.94
C LEU A 12 7.47 10.45 7.09
N LEU A 13 7.68 9.23 7.61
CA LEU A 13 7.39 8.00 6.89
C LEU A 13 5.90 7.87 6.53
N HIS A 14 5.01 8.30 7.43
CA HIS A 14 3.58 8.37 7.10
C HIS A 14 3.29 9.37 5.98
N PHE A 15 3.83 10.58 6.04
CA PHE A 15 3.68 11.55 4.95
C PHE A 15 4.18 11.00 3.61
N LEU A 16 5.37 10.39 3.60
CA LEU A 16 5.94 9.80 2.40
C LEU A 16 5.09 8.64 1.86
N SER A 17 4.49 7.80 2.71
CA SER A 17 3.58 6.75 2.25
C SER A 17 2.35 7.28 1.50
N LEU A 18 1.86 8.48 1.86
CA LEU A 18 0.71 9.09 1.19
C LEU A 18 1.09 9.86 -0.08
N ARG A 19 2.33 10.37 -0.15
CA ARG A 19 2.78 11.26 -1.25
C ARG A 19 3.58 10.56 -2.32
N ALA A 20 4.20 9.42 -2.01
CA ALA A 20 4.84 8.56 -2.99
C ALA A 20 3.82 7.68 -3.77
N ASP A 21 2.54 7.68 -3.37
CA ASP A 21 1.50 6.90 -4.03
C ASP A 21 1.27 7.34 -5.48
N ALA A 22 0.96 6.38 -6.36
CA ALA A 22 0.72 6.64 -7.79
C ALA A 22 -0.47 7.57 -8.05
N HIS A 23 -1.46 7.61 -7.15
CA HIS A 23 -2.62 8.48 -7.22
C HIS A 23 -2.34 9.91 -6.72
N ALA A 24 -1.18 10.16 -6.11
CA ALA A 24 -0.77 11.51 -5.72
C ALA A 24 -0.39 12.35 -6.95
N GLN A 25 -0.55 13.67 -6.82
CA GLN A 25 -0.15 14.63 -7.86
C GLN A 25 1.36 14.54 -8.13
N TYR A 26 1.75 14.63 -9.41
CA TYR A 26 3.13 14.42 -9.83
C TYR A 26 4.16 15.28 -9.08
N GLU A 27 3.90 16.58 -8.92
CA GLU A 27 4.87 17.46 -8.27
C GLU A 27 5.20 17.02 -6.84
N ILE A 28 4.19 16.67 -6.03
CA ILE A 28 4.44 16.25 -4.65
C ILE A 28 5.07 14.85 -4.57
N ARG A 29 4.79 13.98 -5.53
CA ARG A 29 5.42 12.67 -5.65
C ARG A 29 6.92 12.79 -5.92
N ALA A 30 7.32 13.65 -6.84
CA ALA A 30 8.75 13.90 -7.12
C ALA A 30 9.50 14.40 -5.88
N TYR A 31 8.88 15.26 -5.06
CA TYR A 31 9.45 15.65 -3.76
C TYR A 31 9.55 14.48 -2.78
N ALA A 32 8.52 13.65 -2.69
CA ALA A 32 8.51 12.49 -1.80
C ALA A 32 9.57 11.44 -2.19
N GLU A 33 9.76 11.19 -3.49
CA GLU A 33 10.80 10.29 -4.01
C GLU A 33 12.20 10.77 -3.64
N ALA A 34 12.50 12.06 -3.82
CA ALA A 34 13.79 12.63 -3.41
C ALA A 34 14.02 12.55 -1.88
N MET A 35 12.98 12.76 -1.09
CA MET A 35 13.04 12.59 0.37
C MET A 35 13.27 11.14 0.78
N LEU A 36 12.65 10.17 0.08
CA LEU A 36 12.82 8.74 0.35
C LEU A 36 14.28 8.29 0.16
N GLU A 37 14.99 8.80 -0.86
CA GLU A 37 16.41 8.51 -1.02
C GLU A 37 17.26 9.04 0.15
N THR A 38 16.90 10.20 0.70
CA THR A 38 17.55 10.73 1.92
C THR A 38 17.29 9.83 3.13
N VAL A 39 16.04 9.38 3.31
CA VAL A 39 15.68 8.47 4.40
C VAL A 39 16.41 7.14 4.27
N ARG A 40 16.49 6.57 3.05
CA ARG A 40 17.24 5.34 2.76
C ARG A 40 18.71 5.47 3.15
N ALA A 41 19.34 6.60 2.80
CA ALA A 41 20.73 6.85 3.12
C ALA A 41 20.98 7.06 4.63
N TRP A 42 20.06 7.71 5.34
CA TRP A 42 20.28 8.10 6.73
C TRP A 42 19.84 7.05 7.76
N VAL A 43 18.71 6.38 7.53
CA VAL A 43 18.11 5.39 8.45
C VAL A 43 17.73 4.10 7.71
N PRO A 44 18.73 3.37 7.15
CA PRO A 44 18.49 2.26 6.23
C PRO A 44 17.63 1.13 6.82
N LEU A 45 17.84 0.77 8.09
CA LEU A 45 17.04 -0.29 8.75
C LEU A 45 15.56 0.10 8.89
N SER A 46 15.28 1.36 9.19
CA SER A 46 13.90 1.87 9.26
C SER A 46 13.27 1.99 7.87
N PHE A 47 14.08 2.35 6.87
CA PHE A 47 13.63 2.40 5.48
C PHE A 47 13.24 1.01 4.96
N GLU A 48 14.07 -0.01 5.21
CA GLU A 48 13.78 -1.40 4.83
C GLU A 48 12.48 -1.89 5.47
N ALA A 49 12.33 -1.72 6.79
CA ALA A 49 11.09 -2.07 7.48
C ALA A 49 9.87 -1.28 6.94
N PHE A 50 10.04 -0.01 6.59
CA PHE A 50 8.99 0.79 5.98
C PHE A 50 8.58 0.26 4.60
N THR A 51 9.55 -0.11 3.76
CA THR A 51 9.26 -0.69 2.44
C THR A 51 8.52 -2.01 2.57
N ASP A 52 8.99 -2.91 3.44
CA ASP A 52 8.40 -4.25 3.62
C ASP A 52 6.98 -4.21 4.20
N TYR A 53 6.78 -3.44 5.27
CA TYR A 53 5.53 -3.48 6.03
C TYR A 53 4.52 -2.41 5.63
N ARG A 54 4.91 -1.38 4.87
CA ARG A 54 3.99 -0.32 4.43
C ARG A 54 3.86 -0.17 2.92
N GLN A 55 4.96 -0.10 2.17
CA GLN A 55 4.84 0.07 0.72
C GLN A 55 4.50 -1.24 -0.01
N GLY A 56 5.00 -2.38 0.46
CA GLY A 56 4.70 -3.70 -0.10
C GLY A 56 3.50 -4.41 0.53
N ALA A 57 2.93 -3.86 1.61
CA ALA A 57 1.84 -4.51 2.32
C ALA A 57 0.49 -4.22 1.67
N VAL A 58 -0.33 -5.26 1.50
CA VAL A 58 -1.73 -5.10 1.09
C VAL A 58 -2.65 -5.32 2.28
N THR A 59 -3.62 -4.43 2.44
CA THR A 59 -4.63 -4.52 3.50
C THR A 59 -5.87 -5.21 2.95
N LEU A 60 -6.27 -6.32 3.56
CA LEU A 60 -7.50 -7.03 3.22
C LEU A 60 -8.59 -6.73 4.25
N SER A 61 -9.80 -6.47 3.78
CA SER A 61 -10.98 -6.41 4.66
C SER A 61 -11.26 -7.77 5.29
N ALA A 62 -12.03 -7.81 6.38
CA ALA A 62 -12.41 -9.07 7.03
C ALA A 62 -13.12 -10.03 6.06
N GLN A 63 -13.95 -9.50 5.16
CA GLN A 63 -14.63 -10.28 4.13
C GLN A 63 -13.62 -10.83 3.10
N MET A 64 -12.72 -10.00 2.58
CA MET A 64 -11.66 -10.42 1.66
C MET A 64 -10.79 -11.53 2.28
N LEU A 65 -10.39 -11.37 3.55
CA LEU A 65 -9.61 -12.37 4.26
C LEU A 65 -10.36 -13.71 4.39
N GLY A 66 -11.67 -13.65 4.67
CA GLY A 66 -12.53 -14.84 4.69
C GLY A 66 -12.55 -15.57 3.35
N LEU A 67 -12.63 -14.82 2.24
CA LEU A 67 -12.59 -15.40 0.89
C LEU A 67 -11.24 -16.01 0.57
N VAL A 68 -10.14 -15.33 0.91
CA VAL A 68 -8.79 -15.88 0.71
C VAL A 68 -8.64 -17.21 1.46
N ARG A 69 -9.16 -17.33 2.70
CA ARG A 69 -9.16 -18.61 3.43
C ARG A 69 -9.94 -19.71 2.71
N ARG A 70 -11.11 -19.40 2.17
CA ARG A 70 -11.94 -20.34 1.39
C ARG A 70 -11.24 -20.77 0.09
N MET A 71 -10.63 -19.82 -0.62
CA MET A 71 -9.83 -20.10 -1.82
C MET A 71 -8.64 -21.01 -1.51
N LEU A 72 -7.94 -20.78 -0.40
CA LEU A 72 -6.83 -21.63 0.05
C LEU A 72 -7.30 -23.04 0.45
N ALA A 73 -8.54 -23.19 0.91
CA ALA A 73 -9.17 -24.47 1.17
C ALA A 73 -9.62 -25.22 -0.10
N GLY A 74 -9.44 -24.62 -1.29
CA GLY A 74 -9.80 -25.21 -2.58
C GLY A 74 -11.25 -24.97 -3.02
N GLU A 75 -11.99 -24.09 -2.33
CA GLU A 75 -13.35 -23.73 -2.74
C GLU A 75 -13.34 -22.87 -4.02
N ALA A 76 -14.26 -23.17 -4.95
CA ALA A 76 -14.56 -22.29 -6.06
C ALA A 76 -15.36 -21.08 -5.55
N VAL A 77 -14.66 -19.97 -5.34
CA VAL A 77 -15.26 -18.70 -4.95
C VAL A 77 -15.51 -17.87 -6.21
N GLU A 78 -16.75 -17.44 -6.42
CA GLU A 78 -17.15 -16.57 -7.51
C GLU A 78 -17.55 -15.20 -6.98
N GLN A 79 -17.50 -14.16 -7.81
CA GLN A 79 -17.92 -12.82 -7.42
C GLN A 79 -19.33 -12.83 -6.81
N ALA A 80 -20.28 -13.55 -7.41
CA ALA A 80 -21.67 -13.60 -6.95
C ALA A 80 -21.82 -14.21 -5.54
N SER A 81 -20.95 -15.15 -5.16
CA SER A 81 -20.97 -15.84 -3.86
C SER A 81 -19.98 -15.24 -2.85
N SER A 82 -19.26 -14.19 -3.24
CA SER A 82 -18.22 -13.55 -2.43
C SER A 82 -18.77 -12.57 -1.39
N GLY A 83 -19.94 -11.99 -1.64
CA GLY A 83 -20.50 -10.89 -0.84
C GLY A 83 -19.75 -9.56 -0.99
N LEU A 84 -18.75 -9.48 -1.87
CA LEU A 84 -18.03 -8.24 -2.20
C LEU A 84 -18.75 -7.48 -3.32
N SER A 85 -18.60 -6.15 -3.32
CA SER A 85 -18.95 -5.35 -4.50
C SER A 85 -18.05 -5.71 -5.69
N LYS A 86 -18.50 -5.39 -6.92
CA LYS A 86 -17.69 -5.62 -8.13
C LYS A 86 -16.32 -4.95 -8.09
N ARG A 87 -16.21 -3.81 -7.38
CA ARG A 87 -14.96 -3.07 -7.22
C ARG A 87 -14.00 -3.79 -6.28
N GLU A 88 -14.47 -4.15 -5.09
CA GLU A 88 -13.67 -4.88 -4.09
C GLU A 88 -13.24 -6.25 -4.60
N TRP A 89 -14.09 -6.94 -5.36
CA TRP A 89 -13.72 -8.18 -6.03
C TRP A 89 -12.52 -7.99 -6.97
N ARG A 90 -12.57 -6.95 -7.81
CA ARG A 90 -11.50 -6.64 -8.75
C ARG A 90 -10.20 -6.30 -8.03
N GLU A 91 -10.28 -5.47 -6.99
CA GLU A 91 -9.15 -5.09 -6.15
C GLU A 91 -8.50 -6.31 -5.48
N LEU A 92 -9.32 -7.23 -4.95
CA LEU A 92 -8.85 -8.50 -4.40
C LEU A 92 -8.17 -9.38 -5.45
N MET A 93 -8.76 -9.53 -6.63
CA MET A 93 -8.18 -10.36 -7.71
C MET A 93 -6.87 -9.78 -8.24
N GLU A 94 -6.80 -8.46 -8.41
CA GLU A 94 -5.60 -7.73 -8.79
C GLU A 94 -4.49 -7.91 -7.74
N THR A 95 -4.84 -7.75 -6.47
CA THR A 95 -3.94 -8.01 -5.32
C THR A 95 -3.38 -9.43 -5.34
N LEU A 96 -4.22 -10.42 -5.67
CA LEU A 96 -3.84 -11.83 -5.72
C LEU A 96 -3.15 -12.23 -7.04
N GLY A 97 -2.97 -11.31 -7.99
CA GLY A 97 -2.38 -11.58 -9.29
C GLY A 97 -3.21 -12.51 -10.17
N ARG A 98 -4.54 -12.51 -10.00
CA ARG A 98 -5.48 -13.36 -10.75
C ARG A 98 -6.28 -12.49 -11.73
N ALA A 99 -6.62 -13.05 -12.89
CA ALA A 99 -7.57 -12.41 -13.80
C ALA A 99 -8.95 -12.36 -13.11
N GLY A 100 -9.47 -11.14 -12.91
CA GLY A 100 -10.68 -10.88 -12.12
C GLY A 100 -12.00 -11.09 -12.84
#